data_AF-A0AA35TN49-F1
#
_entry.id   AF-A0AA35TN49-F1
#
_cell.length_a   1.000
_cell.length_b   1.000
_cell.length_c   1.000
_cell.angle_alpha   90.00
_cell.angle_beta   90.00
_cell.angle_gamma   90.00
#
_symmetry.space_group_name_H-M   'P 1'
#
loop_
_entity.id
_entity.type
_entity.pdbx_description
1 polymer ?
#
loop_
_entity_poly.entity_id
_entity_poly.type
_entity_poly.pdbx_seq_one_letter_code
_entity_poly.pdbx_strand_id
1 'polypeptide(L)'
;MAMALSPSYPCPTKALASEVFLCLAHTSSTHPYLATEPVISGMLKAMDDEAKNPDTTLNSLTGLRCFTLVWMSIILLHSPLTFPQRKLPQITDCVAQFLSETTITDIHKYETDRGTIWATLLPYVKLFYFPATPSHRGRGRAVAVPTRLRDDCLRVILLFLHSKISMAMYHSLLQQEGLLDFVVCLPWYVPPSCRSAALAMVSDLRTSLPSVGPPRLLGLAKARLAKDRLGLESVLELSVGAIASCFYTIKCS
;
A
#
# COMPACT_ATOMS: atom_id res chain seq x y z
N MET A 1 -13.88 8.89 -19.16
CA MET A 1 -13.07 9.07 -20.38
C MET A 1 -11.70 8.45 -20.11
N ALA A 2 -11.58 7.13 -20.28
CA ALA A 2 -10.32 6.42 -20.07
C ALA A 2 -9.52 6.52 -21.37
N MET A 3 -8.40 7.24 -21.35
CA MET A 3 -7.42 7.13 -22.42
C MET A 3 -6.93 5.68 -22.43
N ALA A 4 -7.31 4.94 -23.46
CA ALA A 4 -6.67 3.70 -23.81
C ALA A 4 -5.18 4.01 -24.00
N LEU A 5 -4.34 3.57 -23.08
CA LEU A 5 -2.90 3.57 -23.26
C LEU A 5 -2.63 2.63 -24.45
N SER A 6 -2.50 3.24 -25.63
CA SER A 6 -2.09 2.58 -26.88
C SER A 6 -0.80 1.81 -26.63
N PRO A 7 -0.61 0.60 -27.20
CA PRO A 7 0.60 -0.20 -27.02
C PRO A 7 1.89 0.43 -27.62
N SER A 8 1.80 1.66 -28.13
CA SER A 8 2.85 2.35 -28.87
C SER A 8 3.25 3.73 -28.32
N TYR A 9 2.81 4.12 -27.11
CA TYR A 9 3.39 5.30 -26.48
C TYR A 9 4.77 4.94 -25.89
N PRO A 10 5.87 5.57 -26.35
CA PRO A 10 7.17 5.39 -25.73
C PRO A 10 7.10 6.03 -24.34
N CYS A 11 6.87 5.21 -23.32
CA CYS A 11 6.93 5.67 -21.94
C CYS A 11 8.39 6.05 -21.65
N PRO A 12 8.69 7.30 -21.26
CA PRO A 12 10.06 7.81 -21.25
C PRO A 12 11.00 7.14 -20.24
N THR A 13 10.53 6.24 -19.36
CA THR A 13 11.31 5.15 -18.73
C THR A 13 10.34 4.11 -18.15
N LYS A 14 10.72 2.83 -18.05
CA LYS A 14 9.90 1.78 -17.39
C LYS A 14 9.49 2.17 -15.95
N ALA A 15 10.34 2.94 -15.26
CA ALA A 15 10.09 3.47 -13.94
C ALA A 15 8.87 4.42 -13.92
N LEU A 16 8.76 5.35 -14.87
CA LEU A 16 7.60 6.25 -14.94
C LEU A 16 6.30 5.49 -15.17
N ALA A 17 6.31 4.43 -16.00
CA ALA A 17 5.14 3.57 -16.19
C ALA A 17 4.68 2.95 -14.86
N SER A 18 5.62 2.46 -14.04
CA SER A 18 5.31 1.87 -12.74
C SER A 18 4.74 2.88 -11.74
N GLU A 19 5.23 4.12 -11.75
CA GLU A 19 4.70 5.22 -10.93
C GLU A 19 3.27 5.60 -11.35
N VAL A 20 3.01 5.70 -12.66
CA VAL A 20 1.67 5.97 -13.19
C VAL A 20 0.70 4.85 -12.81
N PHE A 21 1.10 3.59 -12.94
CA PHE A 21 0.26 2.46 -12.51
C PHE A 21 0.00 2.46 -11.01
N LEU A 22 1.00 2.85 -10.21
CA LEU A 22 0.82 3.02 -8.77
C LEU A 22 -0.22 4.10 -8.45
N CYS A 23 -0.14 5.28 -9.09
CA CYS A 23 -1.14 6.34 -8.93
C CYS A 23 -2.53 5.88 -9.36
N LEU A 24 -2.64 5.18 -10.49
CA LEU A 24 -3.92 4.67 -10.97
C LEU A 24 -4.51 3.62 -10.02
N ALA A 25 -3.67 2.79 -9.39
CA ALA A 25 -4.10 1.77 -8.44
C ALA A 25 -4.74 2.35 -7.14
N HIS A 26 -4.67 3.66 -6.90
CA HIS A 26 -5.34 4.26 -5.74
C HIS A 26 -6.87 4.20 -5.84
N THR A 27 -7.41 4.07 -7.06
CA THR A 27 -8.85 4.05 -7.32
C THR A 27 -9.31 2.69 -7.83
N SER A 28 -10.25 2.06 -7.13
CA SER A 28 -10.73 0.70 -7.47
C SER A 28 -11.34 0.57 -8.87
N SER A 29 -11.82 1.67 -9.46
CA SER A 29 -12.35 1.69 -10.82
C SER A 29 -11.30 1.41 -11.89
N THR A 30 -10.01 1.59 -11.60
CA THR A 30 -8.91 1.31 -12.54
C THR A 30 -8.45 -0.15 -12.46
N HIS A 31 -8.76 -0.86 -11.36
CA HIS A 31 -8.22 -2.19 -11.09
C HIS A 31 -8.52 -3.22 -12.20
N PRO A 32 -9.72 -3.25 -12.83
CA PRO A 32 -9.98 -4.19 -13.92
C PRO A 32 -9.05 -4.00 -15.14
N TYR A 33 -8.52 -2.79 -15.34
CA TYR A 33 -7.62 -2.48 -16.46
C TYR A 33 -6.15 -2.77 -16.12
N LEU A 34 -5.76 -2.51 -14.87
CA LEU A 34 -4.40 -2.76 -14.38
C LEU A 34 -4.15 -4.23 -14.04
N ALA A 35 -5.17 -4.96 -13.59
CA ALA A 35 -5.10 -6.37 -13.23
C ALA A 35 -5.15 -7.32 -14.44
N THR A 36 -4.90 -6.84 -15.65
CA THR A 36 -4.92 -7.69 -16.84
C THR A 36 -3.61 -8.45 -16.99
N GLU A 37 -3.69 -9.68 -17.51
CA GLU A 37 -2.50 -10.51 -17.72
C GLU A 37 -1.44 -9.85 -18.61
N PRO A 38 -1.77 -9.12 -19.70
CA PRO A 38 -0.78 -8.40 -20.49
C PRO A 38 -0.04 -7.32 -19.70
N VAL A 39 -0.74 -6.53 -18.88
CA VAL A 39 -0.12 -5.47 -18.07
C VAL A 39 0.81 -6.06 -17.02
N ILE A 40 0.34 -7.08 -16.28
CA ILE A 40 1.15 -7.75 -15.25
C ILE A 40 2.36 -8.44 -15.88
N SER A 41 2.18 -9.17 -16.99
CA SER A 41 3.28 -9.84 -17.68
C SER A 41 4.30 -8.85 -18.22
N GLY A 42 3.83 -7.74 -18.79
CA GLY A 42 4.69 -6.66 -19.29
C GLY A 42 5.56 -6.06 -18.19
N MET A 43 4.98 -5.79 -17.01
CA MET A 43 5.73 -5.24 -15.87
C MET A 43 6.69 -6.26 -15.24
N LEU A 44 6.29 -7.53 -15.12
CA LEU A 44 7.19 -8.60 -14.65
C LEU A 44 8.38 -8.78 -15.60
N LYS A 45 8.12 -8.79 -16.91
CA LYS A 45 9.17 -8.82 -17.93
C LYS A 45 10.05 -7.58 -17.85
N ALA A 46 9.46 -6.39 -17.69
CA ALA A 46 10.22 -5.14 -17.59
C ALA A 46 11.20 -5.17 -16.42
N MET A 47 10.81 -5.72 -15.25
CA MET A 47 11.70 -5.93 -14.10
C MET A 47 12.81 -6.93 -14.39
N ASP A 48 12.52 -8.04 -15.06
CA ASP A 48 13.50 -9.06 -15.43
C ASP A 48 14.51 -8.53 -16.47
N ASP A 49 14.02 -7.86 -17.51
CA ASP A 49 14.86 -7.21 -18.53
C ASP A 49 15.77 -6.14 -17.91
N GLU A 50 15.25 -5.37 -16.94
CA GLU A 50 16.02 -4.34 -16.23
C GLU A 50 17.08 -4.97 -15.30
N ALA A 51 16.78 -6.10 -14.67
CA ALA A 51 17.74 -6.82 -13.84
C ALA A 51 18.89 -7.47 -14.64
N LYS A 52 18.66 -7.77 -15.92
CA LYS A 52 19.66 -8.38 -16.83
C LYS A 52 20.47 -7.35 -17.61
N ASN A 53 20.09 -6.08 -17.59
CA ASN A 53 20.76 -5.03 -18.33
C ASN A 53 22.04 -4.58 -17.59
N PRO A 54 23.24 -4.71 -18.18
CA PRO A 54 24.50 -4.35 -17.52
C PRO A 54 24.62 -2.84 -17.24
N ASP A 55 23.90 -2.00 -17.99
CA ASP A 55 23.94 -0.54 -17.84
C ASP A 55 22.97 -0.04 -16.77
N THR A 56 22.14 -0.92 -16.21
CA THR A 56 21.14 -0.55 -15.21
C THR A 56 21.81 -0.33 -13.86
N THR A 57 21.59 0.86 -13.30
CA THR A 57 22.01 1.15 -11.92
C THR A 57 21.12 0.41 -10.92
N LEU A 58 21.72 -0.04 -9.81
CA LEU A 58 20.97 -0.67 -8.71
C LEU A 58 19.80 0.21 -8.26
N ASN A 59 20.01 1.52 -8.14
CA ASN A 59 18.97 2.48 -7.79
C ASN A 59 17.77 2.40 -8.77
N SER A 60 18.00 2.35 -10.09
CA SER A 60 16.92 2.30 -11.08
C SER A 60 16.10 1.02 -11.00
N LEU A 61 16.76 -0.11 -10.76
CA LEU A 61 16.10 -1.40 -10.57
C LEU A 61 15.27 -1.41 -9.27
N THR A 62 15.79 -0.85 -8.18
CA THR A 62 15.09 -0.72 -6.90
C THR A 62 13.79 0.07 -7.06
N GLY A 63 13.84 1.22 -7.74
CA GLY A 63 12.65 2.04 -7.99
C GLY A 63 11.57 1.31 -8.80
N LEU A 64 11.97 0.70 -9.91
CA LEU A 64 11.06 -0.08 -10.76
C LEU A 64 10.40 -1.22 -9.97
N ARG A 65 11.18 -2.00 -9.22
CA ARG A 65 10.67 -3.09 -8.38
C ARG A 65 9.73 -2.58 -7.30
N CYS A 66 10.13 -1.53 -6.58
CA CYS A 66 9.35 -0.94 -5.50
C CYS A 66 7.96 -0.54 -5.97
N PHE A 67 7.85 0.35 -6.96
CA PHE A 67 6.53 0.82 -7.41
C PHE A 67 5.71 -0.28 -8.06
N THR A 68 6.36 -1.18 -8.82
CA THR A 68 5.69 -2.33 -9.43
C THR A 68 5.04 -3.23 -8.38
N LEU A 69 5.77 -3.57 -7.32
CA LEU A 69 5.28 -4.46 -6.28
C LEU A 69 4.30 -3.77 -5.33
N VAL A 70 4.44 -2.47 -5.08
CA VAL A 70 3.46 -1.70 -4.31
C VAL A 70 2.12 -1.65 -5.06
N TRP A 71 2.09 -1.34 -6.36
CA TRP A 71 0.80 -1.31 -7.08
C TRP A 71 0.19 -2.70 -7.18
N MET A 72 0.99 -3.74 -7.47
CA MET A 72 0.48 -5.12 -7.54
C MET A 72 -0.12 -5.54 -6.19
N SER A 73 0.55 -5.18 -5.09
CA SER A 73 0.07 -5.45 -3.73
C SER A 73 -1.25 -4.72 -3.45
N ILE A 74 -1.38 -3.45 -3.85
CA ILE A 74 -2.65 -2.71 -3.73
C ILE A 74 -3.79 -3.44 -4.43
N ILE A 75 -3.60 -3.81 -5.71
CA ILE A 75 -4.66 -4.45 -6.50
C ILE A 75 -5.00 -5.84 -5.96
N LEU A 76 -3.98 -6.63 -5.59
CA LEU A 76 -4.16 -7.97 -5.06
C LEU A 76 -4.90 -7.95 -3.70
N LEU A 77 -4.66 -6.95 -2.86
CA LEU A 77 -5.33 -6.79 -1.57
C LEU A 77 -6.75 -6.23 -1.71
N HIS A 78 -6.97 -5.28 -2.64
CA HIS A 78 -8.28 -4.63 -2.82
C HIS A 78 -9.25 -5.37 -3.73
N SER A 79 -8.74 -6.02 -4.77
CA SER A 79 -9.53 -6.59 -5.86
C SER A 79 -8.98 -7.95 -6.28
N PRO A 80 -8.91 -8.93 -5.35
CA PRO A 80 -8.35 -10.25 -5.64
C PRO A 80 -9.10 -10.97 -6.77
N LEU A 81 -10.38 -10.63 -6.99
CA LEU A 81 -11.21 -11.20 -8.05
C LEU A 81 -10.75 -10.85 -9.47
N THR A 82 -10.12 -9.69 -9.66
CA THR A 82 -9.66 -9.23 -10.98
C THR A 82 -8.25 -9.75 -11.29
N PHE A 83 -7.55 -10.35 -10.33
CA PHE A 83 -6.14 -10.67 -10.45
C PHE A 83 -5.90 -12.01 -11.18
N PRO A 84 -5.01 -12.11 -12.18
CA PRO A 84 -4.77 -13.35 -12.92
C PRO A 84 -4.06 -14.40 -12.05
N GLN A 85 -4.79 -15.46 -11.69
CA GLN A 85 -4.28 -16.51 -10.79
C GLN A 85 -2.97 -17.16 -11.25
N ARG A 86 -2.80 -17.33 -12.56
CA ARG A 86 -1.59 -17.94 -13.16
C ARG A 86 -0.31 -17.16 -12.86
N LYS A 87 -0.42 -15.88 -12.48
CA LYS A 87 0.72 -15.01 -12.15
C LYS A 87 1.08 -15.00 -10.67
N LEU A 88 0.24 -15.57 -9.80
CA LEU A 88 0.48 -15.56 -8.35
C LEU A 88 1.81 -16.20 -7.94
N PRO A 89 2.27 -17.33 -8.53
CA PRO A 89 3.58 -17.89 -8.17
C PRO A 89 4.72 -16.92 -8.50
N GLN A 90 4.74 -16.37 -9.71
CA GLN A 90 5.77 -15.42 -10.14
C GLN A 90 5.81 -14.16 -9.27
N ILE A 91 4.64 -13.64 -8.88
CA ILE A 91 4.54 -12.48 -7.99
C ILE A 91 5.03 -12.83 -6.58
N THR A 92 4.70 -14.03 -6.10
CA THR A 92 5.18 -14.51 -4.79
C THR A 92 6.70 -14.50 -4.75
N ASP A 93 7.35 -15.00 -5.80
CA ASP A 93 8.81 -15.01 -5.91
C ASP A 93 9.38 -13.59 -5.98
N CYS A 94 8.80 -12.70 -6.80
CA CYS A 94 9.25 -11.31 -6.90
C CYS A 94 9.10 -10.54 -5.58
N VAL A 95 7.99 -10.72 -4.86
CA VAL A 95 7.77 -10.10 -3.55
C VAL A 95 8.76 -10.62 -2.53
N ALA A 96 8.96 -11.94 -2.47
CA ALA A 96 9.91 -12.55 -1.54
C ALA A 96 11.34 -12.07 -1.80
N GLN A 97 11.75 -12.03 -3.07
CA GLN A 97 13.06 -11.52 -3.47
C GLN A 97 13.23 -10.05 -3.07
N PHE A 98 12.27 -9.19 -3.42
CA PHE A 98 12.32 -7.77 -3.08
C PHE A 98 12.44 -7.53 -1.57
N LEU A 99 11.65 -8.24 -0.75
CA LEU A 99 11.71 -8.13 0.71
C LEU A 99 13.02 -8.65 1.31
N SER A 100 13.76 -9.51 0.59
CA SER A 100 15.07 -10.01 1.03
C SER A 100 16.25 -9.13 0.58
N GLU A 101 16.08 -8.38 -0.50
CA GLU A 101 17.17 -7.62 -1.14
C GLU A 101 17.06 -6.10 -0.92
N THR A 102 15.88 -5.57 -0.61
CA THR A 102 15.62 -4.12 -0.57
C THR A 102 15.40 -3.62 0.85
N THR A 103 16.10 -2.53 1.19
CA THR A 103 15.94 -1.82 2.47
C THR A 103 15.22 -0.48 2.30
N ILE A 104 14.83 0.13 3.42
CA ILE A 104 14.26 1.49 3.46
C ILE A 104 15.23 2.51 2.87
N THR A 105 16.52 2.37 3.19
CA THR A 105 17.59 3.26 2.71
C THR A 105 17.70 3.23 1.19
N ASP A 106 17.54 2.06 0.57
CA ASP A 106 17.61 1.92 -0.89
C ASP A 106 16.45 2.63 -1.59
N ILE A 107 15.24 2.50 -1.04
CA ILE A 107 14.04 3.19 -1.55
C ILE A 107 14.20 4.70 -1.37
N HIS A 108 14.60 5.14 -0.17
CA HIS A 108 14.80 6.55 0.13
C HIS A 108 15.83 7.19 -0.81
N LYS A 109 16.98 6.54 -1.02
CA LYS A 109 18.03 7.02 -1.92
C LYS A 109 17.49 7.22 -3.33
N TYR A 110 16.78 6.22 -3.85
CA TYR A 110 16.17 6.32 -5.19
C TYR A 110 15.21 7.51 -5.31
N GLU A 111 14.33 7.72 -4.31
CA GLU A 111 13.33 8.79 -4.36
C GLU A 111 13.94 10.18 -4.23
N THR A 112 14.96 10.33 -3.37
CA THR A 112 15.71 11.56 -3.22
C THR A 112 16.46 11.92 -4.50
N ASP A 113 17.12 10.93 -5.14
CA ASP A 113 17.84 11.15 -6.40
C ASP A 113 16.90 11.57 -7.55
N ARG A 114 15.65 11.08 -7.55
CA ARG A 114 14.62 11.39 -8.55
C ARG A 114 13.80 12.64 -8.25
N GLY A 115 13.79 13.11 -7.00
CA GLY A 115 12.92 14.19 -6.55
C GLY A 115 11.43 13.83 -6.55
N THR A 116 11.09 12.56 -6.35
CA THR A 116 9.69 12.10 -6.37
C THR A 116 8.97 12.50 -5.09
N ILE A 117 7.90 13.28 -5.22
CA ILE A 117 7.08 13.75 -4.08
C ILE A 117 5.65 13.22 -4.22
N TRP A 118 5.16 12.54 -3.19
CA TRP A 118 3.81 11.99 -3.13
C TRP A 118 2.84 13.00 -2.52
N ALA A 119 1.69 13.21 -3.17
CA ALA A 119 0.68 14.15 -2.70
C ALA A 119 -0.22 13.61 -1.58
N THR A 120 -0.20 12.29 -1.33
CA THR A 120 -1.08 11.62 -0.36
C THR A 120 -0.45 10.33 0.17
N LEU A 121 -0.77 9.97 1.42
CA LEU A 121 -0.42 8.66 2.01
C LEU A 121 -1.66 7.79 2.33
N LEU A 122 -2.86 8.37 2.26
CA LEU A 122 -4.12 7.68 2.54
C LEU A 122 -4.28 6.34 1.80
N PRO A 123 -3.96 6.21 0.50
CA PRO A 123 -4.11 4.95 -0.24
C PRO A 123 -3.28 3.79 0.31
N TYR A 124 -2.18 4.08 1.01
CA TYR A 124 -1.30 3.06 1.58
C TYR A 124 -1.74 2.70 3.01
N VAL A 125 -2.09 3.70 3.82
CA VAL A 125 -2.54 3.47 5.20
C VAL A 125 -3.87 2.72 5.23
N LYS A 126 -4.79 3.02 4.30
CA LYS A 126 -6.11 2.37 4.28
C LYS A 126 -6.05 0.84 4.10
N LEU A 127 -5.00 0.31 3.48
CA LEU A 127 -4.85 -1.12 3.24
C LEU A 127 -4.81 -1.95 4.54
N PHE A 128 -4.33 -1.35 5.62
CA PHE A 128 -4.25 -2.00 6.93
C PHE A 128 -5.58 -1.97 7.69
N TYR A 129 -6.53 -1.16 7.23
CA TYR A 129 -7.82 -0.90 7.86
C TYR A 129 -9.00 -1.38 7.02
N PHE A 130 -8.81 -2.35 6.12
CA PHE A 130 -9.97 -3.00 5.49
C PHE A 130 -10.77 -3.80 6.51
N PRO A 131 -12.11 -3.61 6.55
CA PRO A 131 -12.98 -4.47 7.31
C PRO A 131 -12.86 -5.90 6.81
N ALA A 132 -12.76 -6.85 7.76
CA ALA A 132 -12.65 -8.28 7.47
C ALA A 132 -13.87 -8.84 6.70
N THR A 133 -14.95 -8.05 6.61
CA THR A 133 -16.18 -8.40 5.91
C THR A 133 -16.43 -7.44 4.74
N PRO A 134 -16.00 -7.79 3.51
CA PRO A 134 -16.77 -7.37 2.37
C PRO A 134 -18.06 -8.20 2.40
N SER A 135 -19.18 -7.53 2.61
CA SER A 135 -20.50 -8.07 2.27
C SER A 135 -20.60 -8.23 0.74
N HIS A 136 -19.73 -9.03 0.13
CA HIS A 136 -19.90 -9.49 -1.23
C HIS A 136 -20.93 -10.61 -1.21
N ARG A 137 -22.20 -10.20 -1.16
CA ARG A 137 -23.36 -10.99 -1.62
C ARG A 137 -23.31 -11.21 -3.15
N GLY A 138 -22.12 -11.31 -3.74
CA GLY A 138 -21.90 -11.54 -5.16
C GLY A 138 -21.36 -12.95 -5.36
N ARG A 139 -22.10 -13.78 -6.10
CA ARG A 139 -21.79 -15.17 -6.45
C ARG A 139 -20.52 -15.28 -7.33
N GLY A 140 -19.36 -15.03 -6.77
CA GLY A 140 -18.07 -15.35 -7.36
C GLY A 140 -17.21 -16.07 -6.34
N ARG A 141 -16.60 -17.21 -6.69
CA ARG A 141 -15.55 -17.81 -5.84
C ARG A 141 -14.43 -16.79 -5.73
N ALA A 142 -14.31 -16.13 -4.59
CA ALA A 142 -13.18 -15.27 -4.29
C ALA A 142 -11.89 -16.06 -4.54
N VAL A 143 -10.97 -15.48 -5.31
CA VAL A 143 -9.60 -15.98 -5.38
C VAL A 143 -9.06 -15.87 -3.96
N ALA A 144 -8.81 -17.02 -3.32
CA ALA A 144 -8.16 -17.04 -2.02
C ALA A 144 -6.69 -16.69 -2.26
N VAL A 145 -6.35 -15.41 -2.10
CA VAL A 145 -4.95 -15.00 -2.01
C VAL A 145 -4.32 -15.80 -0.85
N PRO A 146 -3.23 -16.55 -1.08
CA PRO A 146 -2.58 -17.28 -0.03
C PRO A 146 -2.22 -16.35 1.14
N THR A 147 -2.51 -16.76 2.38
CA THR A 147 -2.27 -15.94 3.58
C THR A 147 -0.85 -15.38 3.62
N ARG A 148 0.14 -16.20 3.24
CA ARG A 148 1.55 -15.79 3.17
C ARG A 148 1.77 -14.66 2.16
N LEU A 149 1.25 -14.80 0.94
CA LEU A 149 1.38 -13.76 -0.10
C LEU A 149 0.70 -12.47 0.33
N ARG A 150 -0.49 -12.56 0.94
CA ARG A 150 -1.20 -11.39 1.48
C ARG A 150 -0.36 -10.65 2.52
N ASP A 151 0.22 -11.38 3.46
CA ASP A 151 1.06 -10.82 4.51
C ASP A 151 2.35 -10.23 3.93
N ASP A 152 2.98 -10.87 2.96
CA ASP A 152 4.18 -10.35 2.28
C ASP A 152 3.85 -9.08 1.45
N CYS A 153 2.69 -9.02 0.77
CA CYS A 153 2.20 -7.80 0.15
C CYS A 153 2.02 -6.66 1.16
N LEU A 154 1.46 -6.93 2.34
CA LEU A 154 1.36 -5.92 3.40
C LEU A 154 2.73 -5.45 3.89
N ARG A 155 3.74 -6.33 3.92
CA ARG A 155 5.13 -5.95 4.24
C ARG A 155 5.75 -5.05 3.19
N VAL A 156 5.48 -5.27 1.90
CA VAL A 156 5.91 -4.37 0.81
C VAL A 156 5.32 -2.98 1.00
N ILE A 157 4.01 -2.89 1.28
CA ILE A 157 3.33 -1.61 1.55
C ILE A 157 3.92 -0.94 2.79
N LEU A 158 4.17 -1.71 3.84
CA LEU A 158 4.73 -1.19 5.08
C LEU A 158 6.16 -0.66 4.89
N LEU A 159 6.98 -1.36 4.12
CA LEU A 159 8.34 -0.91 3.76
C LEU A 159 8.29 0.40 2.97
N PHE A 160 7.38 0.49 2.00
CA PHE A 160 7.17 1.71 1.23
C PHE A 160 6.70 2.87 2.12
N LEU A 161 5.72 2.64 2.99
CA LEU A 161 5.20 3.64 3.92
C LEU A 161 6.29 4.11 4.89
N HIS A 162 7.09 3.19 5.43
CA HIS A 162 8.22 3.50 6.31
C HIS A 162 9.18 4.46 5.62
N SER A 163 9.56 4.18 4.36
CA SER A 163 10.40 5.09 3.55
C SER A 163 9.84 6.51 3.48
N LYS A 164 8.52 6.68 3.27
CA LYS A 164 7.90 8.02 3.25
C LYS A 164 7.98 8.69 4.59
N ILE A 165 7.51 8.03 5.65
CA ILE A 165 7.40 8.72 6.93
C ILE A 165 8.76 9.00 7.56
N SER A 166 9.84 8.36 7.08
CA SER A 166 11.22 8.72 7.42
C SER A 166 11.67 10.06 6.83
N MET A 167 10.97 10.60 5.82
CA MET A 167 11.28 11.94 5.27
C MET A 167 10.38 12.99 5.94
N ALA A 168 11.00 14.04 6.49
CA ALA A 168 10.32 15.09 7.23
C ALA A 168 9.18 15.77 6.44
N MET A 169 9.31 15.86 5.12
CA MET A 169 8.28 16.47 4.27
C MET A 169 6.93 15.75 4.32
N TYR A 170 6.90 14.45 4.63
CA TYR A 170 5.66 13.68 4.72
C TYR A 170 5.02 13.74 6.12
N HIS A 171 5.70 14.33 7.12
CA HIS A 171 5.12 14.50 8.46
C HIS A 171 3.97 15.49 8.45
N SER A 172 4.13 16.61 7.74
CA SER A 172 3.07 17.59 7.54
C SER A 172 1.88 16.97 6.78
N LEU A 173 2.17 16.15 5.78
CA LEU A 173 1.15 15.43 5.02
C LEU A 173 0.34 14.48 5.91
N LEU A 174 1.01 13.67 6.75
CA LEU A 174 0.32 12.78 7.71
C LEU A 174 -0.60 13.54 8.67
N GLN A 175 -0.19 14.73 9.10
CA GLN A 175 -1.00 15.56 9.98
C GLN A 175 -2.19 16.18 9.25
N GLN A 176 -1.97 16.71 8.04
CA GLN A 176 -3.01 17.30 7.20
C GLN A 176 -4.09 16.30 6.81
N GLU A 177 -3.70 15.06 6.49
CA GLU A 177 -4.63 13.98 6.14
C GLU A 177 -5.27 13.30 7.38
N GLY A 178 -4.91 13.72 8.60
CA GLY A 178 -5.42 13.11 9.84
C GLY A 178 -5.01 11.65 10.03
N LEU A 179 -3.90 11.22 9.42
CA LEU A 179 -3.44 9.84 9.39
C LEU A 179 -2.52 9.47 10.56
N LEU A 180 -2.01 10.46 11.28
CA LEU A 180 -0.98 10.24 12.31
C LEU A 180 -1.39 9.20 13.36
N ASP A 181 -2.58 9.34 13.95
CA ASP A 181 -3.08 8.39 14.94
C ASP A 181 -3.21 6.98 14.36
N PHE A 182 -3.62 6.85 13.09
CA PHE A 182 -3.75 5.55 12.42
C PHE A 182 -2.40 4.89 12.15
N VAL A 183 -1.38 5.67 11.77
CA VAL A 183 0.00 5.16 11.58
C VAL A 183 0.55 4.67 12.91
N VAL A 184 0.41 5.45 13.98
CA VAL A 184 0.83 5.04 15.33
C VAL A 184 0.08 3.79 15.78
N CYS A 185 -1.18 3.62 15.36
CA CYS A 185 -2.00 2.46 15.68
C CYS A 185 -1.68 1.18 14.87
N LEU A 186 -0.90 1.27 13.79
CA LEU A 186 -0.67 0.13 12.90
C LEU A 186 -0.18 -1.16 13.60
N PRO A 187 0.75 -1.13 14.57
CA PRO A 187 1.23 -2.34 15.23
C PRO A 187 0.15 -3.25 15.84
N TRP A 188 -1.01 -2.68 16.21
CA TRP A 188 -2.14 -3.42 16.75
C TRP A 188 -3.04 -4.05 15.69
N TYR A 189 -3.02 -3.54 14.44
CA TYR A 189 -3.96 -3.92 13.38
C TYR A 189 -3.32 -4.67 12.21
N VAL A 190 -1.99 -4.71 12.13
CA VAL A 190 -1.24 -5.52 11.15
C VAL A 190 -1.17 -7.00 11.58
N PRO A 191 -0.99 -7.93 10.63
CA PRO A 191 -0.71 -9.34 10.95
C PRO A 191 0.53 -9.51 11.84
N PRO A 192 0.63 -10.59 12.65
CA PRO A 192 1.79 -10.83 13.51
C PRO A 192 3.13 -10.81 12.78
N SER A 193 3.16 -11.32 11.54
CA SER A 193 4.31 -11.32 10.62
C SER A 193 4.82 -9.93 10.26
N CYS A 194 3.97 -8.90 10.35
CA CYS A 194 4.27 -7.51 10.00
C CYS A 194 4.52 -6.62 11.23
N ARG A 195 4.22 -7.11 12.45
CA ARG A 195 4.17 -6.29 13.66
C ARG A 195 5.52 -5.65 14.00
N SER A 196 6.62 -6.41 13.89
CA SER A 196 7.97 -5.92 14.18
C SER A 196 8.36 -4.75 13.27
N ALA A 197 8.09 -4.86 11.97
CA ALA A 197 8.31 -3.78 11.02
C ALA A 197 7.44 -2.54 11.33
N ALA A 198 6.18 -2.75 11.72
CA ALA A 198 5.31 -1.63 12.07
C ALA A 198 5.77 -0.92 13.35
N LEU A 199 6.28 -1.66 14.34
CA LEU A 199 6.86 -1.09 15.56
C LEU A 199 8.12 -0.28 15.25
N ALA A 200 9.01 -0.79 14.40
CA ALA A 200 10.21 -0.07 13.98
C ALA A 200 9.84 1.25 13.29
N MET A 201 8.90 1.20 12.35
CA MET A 201 8.38 2.38 11.67
C MET A 201 7.81 3.43 12.63
N VAL A 202 6.99 3.03 13.61
CA VAL A 202 6.45 3.96 14.62
C VAL A 202 7.54 4.51 15.55
N SER A 203 8.56 3.71 15.87
CA SER A 203 9.71 4.15 16.66
C SER A 203 10.51 5.24 15.93
N ASP A 204 10.78 5.04 14.65
CA ASP A 204 11.50 6.02 13.82
C ASP A 204 10.69 7.30 13.63
N LEU A 205 9.36 7.17 13.45
CA LEU A 205 8.46 8.32 13.40
C LEU A 205 8.50 9.13 14.69
N ARG A 206 8.51 8.48 15.87
CA ARG A 206 8.61 9.19 17.16
C ARG A 206 9.96 9.86 17.38
N THR A 207 11.02 9.25 16.88
CA THR A 207 12.36 9.85 16.92
C THR A 207 12.43 11.11 16.06
N SER A 208 11.83 11.07 14.87
CA SER A 208 11.86 12.17 13.90
C SER A 208 10.80 13.26 14.14
N LEU A 209 9.68 12.90 14.79
CA LEU A 209 8.62 13.82 15.19
C LEU A 209 8.32 13.62 16.69
N PRO A 210 9.10 14.23 17.61
CA PRO A 210 8.98 14.01 19.05
C PRO A 210 7.62 14.39 19.66
N SER A 211 6.83 15.21 18.94
CA SER A 211 5.46 15.56 19.32
C SER A 211 4.47 14.40 19.14
N VAL A 212 4.87 13.30 18.50
CA VAL A 212 4.06 12.09 18.35
C VAL A 212 3.99 11.36 19.69
N GLY A 213 2.91 11.63 20.41
CA GLY A 213 2.54 10.88 21.60
C GLY A 213 1.98 9.48 21.30
N PRO A 214 1.52 8.76 22.34
CA PRO A 214 0.63 7.62 22.15
C PRO A 214 -0.64 8.05 21.39
N PRO A 215 -1.31 7.11 20.69
CA PRO A 215 -2.52 7.43 19.95
C PRO A 215 -3.62 7.89 20.92
N ARG A 216 -4.34 8.93 20.54
CA ARG A 216 -5.44 9.46 21.37
C ARG A 216 -6.56 8.43 21.48
N LEU A 217 -7.35 8.47 22.57
CA LEU A 217 -8.52 7.59 22.73
C LEU A 217 -9.47 7.65 21.53
N LEU A 218 -9.70 8.86 21.00
CA LEU A 218 -10.48 9.06 19.79
C LEU A 218 -9.85 8.38 18.58
N GLY A 219 -8.53 8.47 18.41
CA GLY A 219 -7.77 7.83 17.34
C GLY A 219 -7.84 6.30 17.42
N LEU A 220 -7.72 5.72 18.63
CA LEU A 220 -7.90 4.28 18.87
C LEU A 220 -9.32 3.81 18.54
N ALA A 221 -10.33 4.56 18.98
CA ALA A 221 -11.73 4.27 18.68
C ALA A 221 -12.00 4.31 17.17
N LYS A 222 -11.47 5.33 16.48
CA LYS A 222 -11.52 5.46 15.02
C LYS A 222 -10.81 4.31 14.32
N ALA A 223 -9.57 4.01 14.69
CA ALA A 223 -8.78 2.91 14.11
C ALA A 223 -9.48 1.55 14.26
N ARG A 224 -10.12 1.31 15.42
CA ARG A 224 -10.92 0.11 15.66
C ARG A 224 -12.16 0.06 14.75
N LEU A 225 -12.94 1.15 14.67
CA LEU A 225 -14.12 1.22 13.81
C LEU A 225 -13.76 1.06 12.32
N ALA A 226 -12.65 1.65 11.90
CA ALA A 226 -12.13 1.53 10.54
C ALA A 226 -11.82 0.05 10.24
N LYS A 227 -11.04 -0.59 11.12
CA LYS A 227 -10.61 -1.98 10.96
C LYS A 227 -11.76 -2.98 10.99
N ASP A 228 -12.76 -2.77 11.85
CA ASP A 228 -13.78 -3.77 12.08
C ASP A 228 -14.97 -3.62 11.13
N ARG A 229 -15.27 -2.40 10.65
CA ARG A 229 -16.57 -2.12 10.02
C ARG A 229 -16.52 -1.20 8.80
N LEU A 230 -15.96 0.00 8.95
CA LEU A 230 -16.26 1.12 8.04
C LEU A 230 -15.16 1.39 7.01
N GLY A 231 -13.96 0.87 7.23
CA GLY A 231 -12.77 1.31 6.49
C GLY A 231 -12.27 2.68 6.95
N LEU A 232 -11.04 3.02 6.54
CA LEU A 232 -10.36 4.23 6.98
C LEU A 232 -11.03 5.51 6.48
N GLU A 233 -11.35 5.56 5.19
CA GLU A 233 -11.91 6.76 4.53
C GLU A 233 -13.19 7.24 5.23
N SER A 234 -14.11 6.31 5.53
CA SER A 234 -15.37 6.64 6.20
C SER A 234 -15.16 7.19 7.62
N VAL A 235 -14.14 6.74 8.33
CA VAL A 235 -13.93 7.10 9.74
C VAL A 235 -13.19 8.42 9.92
N LEU A 236 -12.39 8.82 8.92
CA LEU A 236 -11.74 10.13 8.93
C LEU A 236 -12.77 11.26 9.05
N GLU A 237 -13.91 11.12 8.36
CA GLU A 237 -15.00 12.10 8.32
C GLU A 237 -15.93 12.06 9.55
N LEU A 238 -15.86 11.02 10.39
CA LEU A 238 -16.76 10.90 11.54
C LEU A 238 -16.46 11.92 12.63
N SER A 239 -17.53 12.57 13.12
CA SER A 239 -17.53 13.38 14.32
C SER A 239 -17.48 12.52 15.59
N VAL A 240 -17.08 13.11 16.71
CA VAL A 240 -17.05 12.42 18.03
C VAL A 240 -18.43 11.86 18.40
N GLY A 241 -19.50 12.61 18.15
CA GLY A 241 -20.87 12.16 18.40
C GLY A 241 -21.26 10.95 17.55
N ALA A 242 -20.89 10.94 16.27
CA ALA A 242 -21.17 9.82 15.36
C ALA A 242 -20.42 8.53 15.78
N ILE A 243 -19.18 8.66 16.27
CA ILE A 243 -18.39 7.53 16.78
C ILE A 243 -19.08 6.87 17.97
N ALA A 244 -19.57 7.66 18.92
CA ALA A 244 -20.30 7.15 20.07
C ALA A 244 -21.53 6.33 19.62
N SER A 245 -22.33 6.87 18.70
CA SER A 245 -23.49 6.18 18.12
C SER A 245 -23.12 4.85 17.43
N CYS A 246 -21.97 4.78 16.75
CA CYS A 246 -21.46 3.54 16.14
C CYS A 246 -21.13 2.45 17.16
N PHE A 247 -20.76 2.80 18.40
CA PHE A 247 -20.54 1.83 19.49
C PHE A 247 -21.82 1.44 20.23
N TYR A 248 -22.81 2.35 20.36
CA TYR A 248 -24.09 2.03 21.01
C TYR A 248 -24.97 1.09 20.18
N THR A 249 -24.92 1.19 18.85
CA THR A 249 -25.64 0.24 17.96
C THR A 249 -25.12 -1.19 18.05
N ILE A 250 -23.93 -1.42 18.63
CA ILE A 250 -23.31 -2.76 18.76
C ILE A 250 -23.93 -3.58 19.90
N LYS A 251 -24.62 -2.94 20.87
CA LYS A 251 -25.23 -3.65 22.00
C LYS A 251 -26.67 -4.10 21.77
N CYS A 252 -27.28 -3.80 20.62
CA CYS A 252 -28.71 -4.05 20.36
C CYS A 252 -28.98 -5.03 19.21
N SER A 253 -27.96 -5.75 18.74
CA SER A 253 -28.04 -6.76 17.67
C SER A 253 -27.32 -8.03 18.10
#